data_AF-A0A445FDF2-F1
#
_entry.id   AF-A0A445FDF2-F1
#
_cell.length_a   1.000
_cell.length_b   1.000
_cell.length_c   1.000
_cell.angle_alpha   90.00
_cell.angle_beta   90.00
_cell.angle_gamma   90.00
#
_symmetry.space_group_name_H-M   'P 1'
#
loop_
_entity.id
_entity.type
_entity.pdbx_description
1 polymer ?
#
loop_
_entity_poly.entity_id
_entity_poly.type
_entity_poly.pdbx_seq_one_letter_code
_entity_poly.pdbx_strand_id
1 'polypeptide(L)'
;MTLTKNTKELKAARIKLKKSYSHRLRDVSFSSSWFYAELRLPEMIVDETTAATFLNLVAYEMCPDFRNNYEICSFVDFMDSLIDHPGDVKELRSAKILLNALMSKEVAKIFNFVSTYLVSNMKGYSL
;
A
#
# COMPACT_ATOMS: atom_id res chain seq x y z
N MET A 1 18.08 -2.65 -8.05
CA MET A 1 18.51 -1.72 -6.99
C MET A 1 17.29 -1.43 -6.14
N THR A 2 17.05 -2.25 -5.13
CA THR A 2 15.81 -2.22 -4.33
C THR A 2 16.03 -1.28 -3.15
N LEU A 3 15.58 -0.03 -3.30
CA LEU A 3 15.63 1.00 -2.27
C LEU A 3 14.34 0.89 -1.43
N THR A 4 14.32 0.08 -0.38
CA THR A 4 13.17 -0.01 0.56
C THR A 4 13.45 0.78 1.83
N LYS A 5 12.94 2.01 1.91
CA LYS A 5 12.92 2.83 3.15
C LYS A 5 11.71 3.77 3.15
N ASN A 6 10.90 3.63 4.18
CA ASN A 6 9.48 3.43 3.99
C ASN A 6 8.59 4.58 4.53
N THR A 7 8.63 4.88 5.83
CA THR A 7 7.99 6.09 6.40
C THR A 7 8.99 7.09 6.97
N LYS A 8 10.14 6.61 7.44
CA LYS A 8 11.22 7.45 7.96
C LYS A 8 11.84 8.36 6.90
N GLU A 9 11.98 7.86 5.68
CA GLU A 9 12.50 8.67 4.57
C GLU A 9 11.49 9.69 4.08
N LEU A 10 10.20 9.34 4.02
CA LEU A 10 9.15 10.32 3.78
C LEU A 10 9.25 11.46 4.79
N LYS A 11 9.39 11.13 6.08
CA LYS A 11 9.58 12.13 7.14
C LYS A 11 10.86 12.95 6.97
N ALA A 12 11.98 12.31 6.63
CA ALA A 12 13.26 12.99 6.36
C ALA A 12 13.18 13.94 5.15
N ALA A 13 12.42 13.57 4.12
CA ALA A 13 12.13 14.37 2.94
C ALA A 13 11.03 15.43 3.20
N ARG A 14 10.57 15.59 4.45
CA ARG A 14 9.49 16.52 4.85
C ARG A 14 8.16 16.21 4.15
N ILE A 15 7.93 14.94 3.79
CA ILE A 15 6.67 14.42 3.29
C ILE A 15 5.83 13.98 4.49
N LYS A 16 4.64 14.54 4.63
CA LYS A 16 3.69 14.23 5.70
C LYS A 16 2.65 13.25 5.21
N LEU A 17 2.46 12.16 5.94
CA LEU A 17 1.36 11.23 5.73
C LEU A 17 0.06 11.83 6.24
N LYS A 18 -0.99 11.74 5.44
CA LYS A 18 -2.34 12.20 5.80
C LYS A 18 -3.40 11.24 5.30
N LYS A 19 -4.51 11.20 6.01
CA LYS A 19 -5.71 10.51 5.55
C LYS A 19 -6.38 11.29 4.42
N SER A 20 -6.85 10.58 3.40
CA SER A 20 -7.77 11.09 2.39
C SER A 20 -9.14 11.42 2.99
N TYR A 21 -9.93 12.21 2.28
CA TYR A 21 -11.32 12.52 2.66
C TYR A 21 -12.30 11.40 2.30
N SER A 22 -11.87 10.41 1.50
CA SER A 22 -12.71 9.30 1.06
C SER A 22 -12.03 7.95 1.28
N HIS A 23 -12.86 6.91 1.31
CA HIS A 23 -12.46 5.52 1.57
C HIS A 23 -12.19 4.74 0.28
N ARG A 24 -12.14 5.40 -0.89
CA ARG A 24 -11.88 4.71 -2.16
C ARG A 24 -10.38 4.43 -2.28
N LEU A 25 -10.02 3.21 -2.69
CA LEU A 25 -8.63 2.80 -2.87
C LEU A 25 -7.84 3.72 -3.82
N ARG A 26 -8.50 4.31 -4.82
CA ARG A 26 -7.90 5.24 -5.77
C ARG A 26 -7.57 6.62 -5.20
N ASP A 27 -8.00 6.95 -3.98
CA ASP A 27 -7.80 8.28 -3.39
C ASP A 27 -6.40 8.42 -2.76
N VAL A 28 -5.39 8.09 -3.56
CA VAL A 28 -3.98 8.35 -3.29
C VAL A 28 -3.61 9.65 -3.99
N SER A 29 -3.07 10.62 -3.27
CA SER A 29 -2.62 11.87 -3.87
C SER A 29 -1.36 12.39 -3.22
N PHE A 30 -0.50 12.99 -4.05
CA PHE A 30 0.72 13.66 -3.61
C PHE A 30 0.63 15.13 -3.98
N SER A 31 0.88 16.01 -3.01
CA SER A 31 0.95 17.44 -3.24
C SER A 31 2.21 18.02 -2.63
N SER A 32 2.95 18.79 -3.42
CA SER A 32 4.14 19.51 -2.95
C SER A 32 3.78 20.96 -2.61
N SER A 33 4.42 21.48 -1.58
CA SER A 33 4.39 22.87 -1.16
C SER A 33 5.82 23.37 -1.05
N TRP A 34 5.99 24.68 -0.85
CA TRP A 34 7.31 25.32 -0.86
C TRP A 34 8.32 24.72 0.15
N PHE A 35 7.85 24.18 1.29
CA PHE A 35 8.72 23.68 2.37
C PHE A 35 8.47 22.22 2.79
N TYR A 36 7.44 21.58 2.25
CA TYR A 36 7.03 20.22 2.61
C TYR A 36 6.16 19.63 1.51
N ALA A 37 5.89 18.33 1.57
CA ALA A 37 4.89 17.70 0.73
C ALA A 37 3.92 16.87 1.58
N GLU A 38 2.77 16.53 1.02
CA GLU A 38 1.76 15.66 1.63
C GLU A 38 1.53 14.45 0.74
N LEU A 39 1.60 13.27 1.34
CA LEU A 39 1.10 12.04 0.76
C LEU A 39 -0.19 11.68 1.46
N ARG A 40 -1.30 11.71 0.73
CA ARG A 40 -2.63 11.36 1.21
C ARG A 40 -2.99 9.96 0.75
N LEU A 41 -3.45 9.15 1.69
CA LEU A 41 -3.84 7.75 1.46
C LEU A 41 -5.28 7.52 1.92
N PRO A 42 -6.04 6.64 1.27
CA PRO A 42 -7.36 6.24 1.76
C PRO A 42 -7.27 5.60 3.13
N GLU A 43 -8.32 5.77 3.93
CA GLU A 43 -8.45 5.00 5.18
C GLU A 43 -8.72 3.53 4.85
N MET A 44 -7.99 2.63 5.49
CA MET A 44 -8.13 1.19 5.30
C MET A 44 -8.33 0.48 6.62
N ILE A 45 -9.28 -0.44 6.65
CA ILE A 45 -9.42 -1.41 7.73
C ILE A 45 -8.56 -2.63 7.38
N VAL A 46 -7.67 -3.03 8.28
CA VAL A 46 -6.83 -4.22 8.11
C VAL A 46 -7.15 -5.22 9.21
N ASP A 47 -7.52 -6.42 8.77
CA ASP A 47 -7.88 -7.56 9.58
C ASP A 47 -7.36 -8.86 8.94
N GLU A 48 -7.74 -10.01 9.52
CA GLU A 48 -7.30 -11.33 9.08
C GLU A 48 -7.79 -11.70 7.67
N THR A 49 -8.84 -11.04 7.17
CA THR A 49 -9.41 -11.28 5.83
C THR A 49 -8.75 -10.44 4.75
N THR A 50 -7.97 -9.43 5.14
CA THR A 50 -7.37 -8.45 4.22
C THR A 50 -6.44 -9.11 3.20
N ALA A 51 -5.62 -10.07 3.61
CA ALA A 51 -4.75 -10.81 2.69
C ALA A 51 -5.55 -11.55 1.62
N ALA A 52 -6.55 -12.33 2.03
CA ALA A 52 -7.41 -13.07 1.11
C ALA A 52 -8.18 -12.13 0.17
N THR A 53 -8.65 -10.99 0.68
CA THR A 53 -9.36 -9.98 -0.11
C THR A 53 -8.48 -9.42 -1.22
N PHE A 54 -7.25 -8.97 -0.90
CA PHE A 54 -6.34 -8.45 -1.91
C PHE A 54 -5.90 -9.53 -2.91
N LEU A 55 -5.64 -10.77 -2.47
CA LEU A 55 -5.29 -11.86 -3.38
C LEU A 55 -6.42 -12.17 -4.38
N ASN A 56 -7.68 -12.17 -3.92
CA ASN A 56 -8.83 -12.36 -4.80
C ASN A 56 -8.99 -11.20 -5.79
N LEU A 57 -8.78 -9.95 -5.34
CA LEU A 57 -8.83 -8.78 -6.23
C LEU A 57 -7.70 -8.80 -7.25
N VAL A 58 -6.49 -9.17 -6.86
CA VAL A 58 -5.36 -9.36 -7.78
C VAL A 58 -5.67 -10.47 -8.78
N ALA A 59 -6.18 -11.63 -8.34
CA ALA A 59 -6.55 -12.71 -9.25
C ALA A 59 -7.64 -12.29 -10.25
N TYR A 60 -8.63 -11.53 -9.79
CA TYR A 60 -9.68 -10.96 -10.65
C TYR A 60 -9.10 -9.96 -11.66
N GLU A 61 -8.21 -9.08 -11.21
CA GLU A 61 -7.52 -8.10 -12.06
C GLU A 61 -6.63 -8.76 -13.11
N MET A 62 -6.02 -9.90 -12.80
CA MET A 62 -5.16 -10.66 -13.72
C MET A 62 -5.94 -11.54 -14.72
N CYS A 63 -7.27 -11.52 -14.70
CA CYS A 63 -8.08 -12.30 -15.64
C CYS A 63 -7.88 -11.78 -17.08
N PRO A 64 -7.53 -12.64 -18.07
CA PRO A 64 -7.24 -12.21 -19.45
C PRO A 64 -8.36 -11.42 -20.13
N ASP A 65 -9.61 -11.72 -19.78
CA ASP A 65 -10.79 -11.09 -20.38
C ASP A 65 -11.17 -9.77 -19.70
N PHE A 66 -10.52 -9.43 -18.58
CA PHE A 66 -10.81 -8.23 -17.82
C PHE A 66 -9.85 -7.10 -18.20
N ARG A 67 -10.27 -6.23 -19.11
CA ARG A 67 -9.49 -5.05 -19.50
C ARG A 67 -9.46 -4.04 -18.36
N ASN A 68 -8.28 -3.82 -17.78
CA ASN A 68 -8.07 -2.90 -16.68
C ASN A 68 -6.66 -2.27 -16.76
N ASN A 69 -6.36 -1.36 -15.83
CA ASN A 69 -5.08 -0.64 -15.75
C ASN A 69 -4.21 -1.08 -14.56
N TYR A 70 -4.42 -2.30 -14.03
CA TYR A 70 -3.67 -2.89 -12.93
C TYR A 70 -3.65 -2.03 -11.65
N GLU A 71 -4.78 -1.42 -11.32
CA GLU A 71 -4.91 -0.49 -10.21
C GLU A 71 -4.78 -1.18 -8.85
N ILE A 72 -5.30 -2.41 -8.72
CA ILE A 72 -5.17 -3.20 -7.48
C ILE A 72 -3.73 -3.64 -7.29
N CYS A 73 -3.08 -4.18 -8.32
CA CYS A 73 -1.67 -4.55 -8.28
C CYS A 73 -0.80 -3.34 -7.94
N SER A 74 -1.01 -2.21 -8.63
CA SER A 74 -0.28 -0.96 -8.37
C SER A 74 -0.48 -0.46 -6.94
N PHE A 75 -1.71 -0.58 -6.41
CA PHE A 75 -2.00 -0.21 -5.04
C PHE A 75 -1.30 -1.12 -4.02
N VAL A 76 -1.34 -2.44 -4.22
CA VAL A 76 -0.67 -3.40 -3.32
C VAL A 76 0.85 -3.20 -3.35
N ASP A 77 1.47 -3.05 -4.52
CA ASP A 77 2.90 -2.78 -4.64
C ASP A 77 3.28 -1.45 -3.97
N PHE A 78 2.44 -0.43 -4.13
CA PHE A 78 2.65 0.84 -3.46
C PHE A 78 2.55 0.71 -1.94
N MET A 79 1.54 -0.01 -1.42
CA MET A 79 1.39 -0.24 0.01
C MET A 79 2.52 -1.11 0.59
N ASP A 80 3.04 -2.08 -0.16
CA ASP A 80 4.23 -2.87 0.22
C ASP A 80 5.47 -1.96 0.34
N SER A 81 5.67 -1.06 -0.63
CA SER A 81 6.76 -0.07 -0.57
C SER A 81 6.65 0.89 0.63
N LEU A 82 5.41 1.11 1.12
CA LEU A 82 5.05 1.92 2.28
C LEU A 82 4.84 1.12 3.57
N ILE A 83 4.96 -0.22 3.57
CA ILE A 83 4.89 -1.02 4.80
C ILE A 83 5.92 -2.17 4.78
N ASP A 84 7.12 -1.93 5.28
CA ASP A 84 8.22 -2.91 5.27
C ASP A 84 8.43 -3.49 6.67
N HIS A 85 8.35 -2.62 7.68
CA HIS A 85 8.52 -3.01 9.08
C HIS A 85 7.38 -2.52 9.99
N PRO A 86 7.22 -3.11 11.19
CA PRO A 86 6.15 -2.73 12.12
C PRO A 86 6.12 -1.23 12.50
N GLY A 87 7.24 -0.52 12.36
CA GLY A 87 7.31 0.93 12.60
C GLY A 87 6.51 1.74 11.58
N ASP A 88 6.44 1.29 10.33
CA ASP A 88 5.71 2.00 9.26
C ASP A 88 4.21 1.90 9.49
N VAL A 89 3.75 0.73 9.91
CA VAL A 89 2.36 0.51 10.35
C VAL A 89 2.00 1.44 11.50
N LYS A 90 2.92 1.68 12.44
CA LYS A 90 2.66 2.62 13.55
C LYS A 90 2.47 4.04 13.04
N GLU A 91 3.32 4.52 12.13
CA GLU A 91 3.20 5.86 11.54
C GLU A 91 1.88 6.01 10.75
N LEU A 92 1.52 5.02 9.93
CA LEU A 92 0.26 5.03 9.18
C LEU A 92 -0.98 4.98 10.10
N ARG A 93 -0.92 4.23 11.21
CA ARG A 93 -1.97 4.25 12.24
C ARG A 93 -2.07 5.61 12.93
N SER A 94 -0.94 6.22 13.29
CA SER A 94 -0.90 7.56 13.87
C SER A 94 -1.48 8.62 12.93
N ALA A 95 -1.32 8.45 11.62
CA ALA A 95 -1.94 9.27 10.58
C ALA A 95 -3.42 8.94 10.31
N LYS A 96 -4.01 7.96 11.01
CA LYS A 96 -5.38 7.43 10.82
C LYS A 96 -5.62 6.85 9.42
N ILE A 97 -4.57 6.39 8.75
CA ILE A 97 -4.64 5.77 7.42
C ILE A 97 -4.96 4.28 7.57
N LEU A 98 -4.36 3.60 8.55
CA LEU A 98 -4.68 2.21 8.88
C LEU A 98 -5.50 2.14 10.16
N LEU A 99 -6.59 1.40 10.14
CA LEU A 99 -7.38 0.98 11.29
C LEU A 99 -7.26 -0.53 11.43
N ASN A 100 -6.77 -1.03 12.55
CA ASN A 100 -6.64 -2.47 12.80
C ASN A 100 -6.64 -2.78 14.30
N ALA A 101 -7.10 -3.99 14.63
CA ALA A 101 -6.90 -4.62 15.94
C ALA A 101 -5.64 -5.51 15.99
N LEU A 102 -5.02 -5.75 14.83
CA LEU A 102 -3.83 -6.60 14.69
C LEU A 102 -2.56 -5.95 15.24
N MET A 103 -1.56 -6.78 15.52
CA MET A 103 -0.24 -6.26 15.83
C MET A 103 0.41 -5.68 14.57
N SER A 104 1.24 -4.63 14.73
CA SER A 104 1.95 -4.03 13.60
C SER A 104 2.79 -5.01 12.78
N LYS A 105 3.31 -6.08 13.40
CA LYS A 105 4.07 -7.11 12.67
C LYS A 105 3.17 -7.94 11.74
N GLU A 106 1.92 -8.17 12.12
CA GLU A 106 0.98 -8.96 11.33
C GLU A 106 0.51 -8.16 10.12
N VAL A 107 0.21 -6.88 10.32
CA VAL A 107 -0.15 -5.97 9.23
C VAL A 107 0.98 -5.88 8.19
N ALA A 108 2.24 -5.68 8.61
CA ALA A 108 3.37 -5.66 7.68
C ALA A 108 3.52 -6.99 6.93
N LYS A 109 3.35 -8.13 7.63
CA LYS A 109 3.38 -9.45 6.98
C LYS A 109 2.29 -9.62 5.95
N ILE A 110 1.09 -9.08 6.15
CA ILE A 110 0.00 -9.15 5.17
C ILE A 110 0.41 -8.51 3.85
N PHE A 111 0.87 -7.26 3.87
CA PHE A 111 1.24 -6.55 2.63
C PHE A 111 2.45 -7.20 1.94
N ASN A 112 3.49 -7.53 2.70
CA ASN A 112 4.66 -8.23 2.17
C ASN A 112 4.29 -9.58 1.54
N PHE A 113 3.39 -10.32 2.18
CA PHE A 113 2.92 -11.61 1.66
C PHE A 113 2.16 -11.43 0.34
N VAL A 114 1.19 -10.50 0.27
CA VAL A 114 0.41 -10.27 -0.95
C VAL A 114 1.31 -9.81 -2.10
N SER A 115 2.28 -8.91 -1.87
CA SER A 115 3.19 -8.43 -2.93
C SER A 115 4.05 -9.55 -3.53
N THR A 116 4.38 -10.61 -2.79
CA THR A 116 5.12 -11.76 -3.37
C THR A 116 4.38 -12.44 -4.54
N TYR A 117 3.04 -12.37 -4.56
CA TYR A 117 2.23 -12.90 -5.65
C TYR A 117 2.24 -11.99 -6.88
N LEU A 118 2.49 -10.69 -6.71
CA LEU A 118 2.65 -9.75 -7.82
C LEU A 118 3.95 -10.00 -8.58
N VAL A 119 5.07 -10.14 -7.85
CA VAL A 119 6.39 -10.43 -8.45
C VAL A 119 6.39 -11.77 -9.19
N SER A 120 5.65 -12.75 -8.68
CA SER A 120 5.51 -14.07 -9.29
C SER A 120 4.67 -14.03 -10.56
N ASN A 121 3.59 -13.24 -10.56
CA ASN A 121 2.67 -13.14 -11.70
C ASN A 121 3.20 -12.22 -12.81
N MET A 122 3.88 -11.10 -12.49
CA MET A 122 4.40 -10.16 -13.50
C MET A 122 5.59 -10.72 -14.31
N LYS A 123 6.38 -11.65 -13.75
CA LYS A 123 7.47 -12.32 -14.49
C LYS A 123 7.00 -13.29 -15.56
N GLY A 124 5.71 -13.64 -15.58
CA GLY A 124 5.09 -14.44 -16.63
C GLY A 124 4.72 -13.66 -17.90
N TYR A 125 4.85 -12.33 -17.90
CA TYR A 125 4.33 -11.46 -18.96
C TYR A 125 5.35 -10.50 -19.57
N SER A 126 6.63 -10.88 -19.63
CA SER A 126 7.53 -10.25 -20.60
C SER A 126 7.09 -10.66 -22.02
N LEU A 127 6.21 -9.86 -22.63
CA LEU A 127 6.02 -9.77 -24.08
C LEU A 127 6.97 -8.73 -24.65
#